data_AF-A0A1B2ZAP6-F1
#
_entry.id   AF-A0A1B2ZAP6-F1
#
_cell.length_a   1.000
_cell.length_b   1.000
_cell.length_c   1.000
_cell.angle_alpha   90.00
_cell.angle_beta   90.00
_cell.angle_gamma   90.00
#
_symmetry.space_group_name_H-M   'P 1'
#
loop_
_entity.id
_entity.type
_entity.pdbx_description
1 polymer ?
#
loop_
_entity_poly.entity_id
_entity_poly.type
_entity_poly.pdbx_seq_one_letter_code
_entity_poly.pdbx_strand_id
1 'polypeptide(L)'
;MDSLTQIVLGAAVGEAVLGKKVGNKAMIYGAIAGTIPDLDTLVGKFLDPLTAIEIHRGVSHSILFSIIMAPALGWLVSKIHKNTAATWQNWSWLFFWSLITHPLLDAHTTWGTQLFWPFDLRLAYQNIFVIDPLYTVPFLIFLILAMRLPETSLKRRKWNRLGLLVSSLYMLLSLVLKGI
;
A
#
# COMPACT_ATOMS: atom_id res chain seq x y z
N MET A 1 2.27 -1.72 10.02
CA MET A 1 1.52 -2.97 9.85
C MET A 1 2.51 -4.05 9.44
N ASP A 2 2.20 -5.33 9.57
CA ASP A 2 3.08 -6.39 9.07
C ASP A 2 3.21 -6.35 7.54
N SER A 3 4.36 -6.85 7.04
CA SER A 3 4.71 -6.75 5.62
C SER A 3 3.77 -7.53 4.70
N LEU A 4 3.20 -8.66 5.15
CA LEU A 4 2.27 -9.44 4.32
C LEU A 4 1.02 -8.61 4.03
N THR A 5 0.49 -7.93 5.05
CA THR A 5 -0.66 -7.05 4.88
C THR A 5 -0.37 -5.90 3.92
N GLN A 6 0.81 -5.27 4.03
CA GLN A 6 1.19 -4.17 3.14
C GLN A 6 1.36 -4.64 1.68
N ILE A 7 1.91 -5.84 1.47
CA ILE A 7 1.98 -6.49 0.15
C ILE A 7 0.58 -6.73 -0.43
N VAL A 8 -0.36 -7.24 0.39
CA VAL A 8 -1.74 -7.53 -0.04
C VAL A 8 -2.47 -6.25 -0.41
N LEU A 9 -2.40 -5.22 0.44
CA LEU A 9 -3.03 -3.93 0.17
C LEU A 9 -2.44 -3.29 -1.09
N GLY A 10 -1.11 -3.22 -1.18
CA GLY A 10 -0.42 -2.69 -2.36
C GLY A 10 -0.82 -3.42 -3.65
N ALA A 11 -0.86 -4.75 -3.64
CA ALA A 11 -1.28 -5.53 -4.80
C ALA A 11 -2.74 -5.27 -5.21
N ALA A 12 -3.65 -5.17 -4.25
CA ALA A 12 -5.06 -4.90 -4.51
C ALA A 12 -5.29 -3.48 -5.06
N VAL A 13 -4.53 -2.50 -4.55
CA VAL A 13 -4.53 -1.12 -5.05
C VAL A 13 -3.96 -1.08 -6.46
N GLY A 14 -2.85 -1.76 -6.71
CA GLY A 14 -2.27 -1.90 -8.06
C GLY A 14 -3.26 -2.50 -9.06
N GLU A 15 -3.95 -3.57 -8.68
CA GLU A 15 -5.04 -4.14 -9.49
C GLU A 15 -6.16 -3.12 -9.78
N ALA A 16 -6.58 -2.36 -8.76
CA ALA A 16 -7.65 -1.39 -8.90
C ALA A 16 -7.29 -0.25 -9.88
N VAL A 17 -6.03 0.21 -9.84
CA VAL A 17 -5.54 1.33 -10.65
C VAL A 17 -5.22 0.89 -12.08
N LEU A 18 -4.44 -0.18 -12.24
CA LEU A 18 -3.83 -0.53 -13.53
C LEU A 18 -4.09 -1.97 -14.01
N GLY A 19 -4.76 -2.80 -13.19
CA GLY A 19 -5.02 -4.20 -13.49
C GLY A 19 -5.72 -4.45 -14.83
N LYS A 20 -6.55 -3.51 -15.29
CA LYS A 20 -7.23 -3.61 -16.59
C LYS A 20 -6.30 -3.52 -17.81
N LYS A 21 -5.13 -2.89 -17.67
CA LYS A 21 -4.20 -2.62 -18.79
C LYS A 21 -3.03 -3.59 -18.84
N VAL A 22 -2.60 -4.10 -17.68
CA VAL A 22 -1.37 -4.90 -17.55
C VAL A 22 -1.54 -6.12 -16.64
N GLY A 23 -2.77 -6.42 -16.20
CA GLY A 23 -3.10 -7.63 -15.45
C GLY A 23 -2.29 -7.77 -14.17
N ASN A 24 -1.78 -8.98 -13.93
CA ASN A 24 -1.05 -9.32 -12.70
C ASN A 24 0.25 -8.53 -12.53
N LYS A 25 0.80 -7.90 -13.59
CA LYS A 25 1.92 -6.98 -13.42
C LYS A 25 1.55 -5.80 -12.51
N ALA A 26 0.31 -5.31 -12.61
CA ALA A 26 -0.17 -4.24 -11.76
C ALA A 26 -0.17 -4.65 -10.28
N MET A 27 -0.61 -5.88 -9.98
CA MET A 27 -0.59 -6.44 -8.64
C MET A 27 0.84 -6.59 -8.11
N ILE A 28 1.78 -7.07 -8.94
CA ILE A 28 3.19 -7.23 -8.54
C ILE A 28 3.82 -5.87 -8.23
N TYR A 29 3.68 -4.88 -9.10
CA TYR A 29 4.22 -3.54 -8.85
C TYR A 29 3.52 -2.85 -7.69
N GLY A 30 2.23 -3.08 -7.49
CA GLY A 30 1.50 -2.61 -6.33
C GLY A 30 2.03 -3.21 -5.03
N ALA A 31 2.27 -4.53 -4.99
CA ALA A 31 2.90 -5.21 -3.86
C ALA A 31 4.30 -4.65 -3.56
N ILE A 32 5.12 -4.46 -4.59
CA ILE A 32 6.45 -3.86 -4.44
C ILE A 32 6.33 -2.46 -3.86
N ALA A 33 5.46 -1.62 -4.43
CA ALA A 33 5.23 -0.27 -3.95
C ALA A 33 4.71 -0.24 -2.50
N GLY A 34 3.87 -1.20 -2.13
CA GLY A 34 3.41 -1.39 -0.76
C GLY A 34 4.52 -1.75 0.22
N THR A 35 5.68 -2.23 -0.22
CA THR A 35 6.84 -2.51 0.66
C THR A 35 7.83 -1.35 0.71
N ILE A 36 7.82 -0.43 -0.27
CA ILE A 36 8.83 0.62 -0.40
C ILE A 36 8.97 1.49 0.86
N PRO A 37 7.89 1.98 1.51
CA PRO A 37 8.05 2.82 2.69
C PRO A 37 8.86 2.17 3.81
N ASP A 38 8.61 0.89 4.10
CA ASP A 38 9.32 0.12 5.13
C ASP A 38 10.77 -0.23 4.78
N LEU A 39 11.24 0.04 3.56
CA LEU A 39 12.66 -0.13 3.22
C LEU A 39 13.56 0.86 3.95
N ASP A 40 12.99 1.89 4.59
CA ASP A 40 13.69 2.75 5.56
C ASP A 40 14.33 1.96 6.71
N THR A 41 13.78 0.80 7.08
CA THR A 41 14.35 -0.12 8.08
C THR A 41 15.71 -0.67 7.66
N LEU A 42 16.01 -0.75 6.36
CA LEU A 42 17.33 -1.13 5.88
C LEU A 42 18.37 -0.04 6.16
N VAL A 43 17.97 1.24 6.03
CA VAL A 43 18.82 2.38 6.41
C VAL A 43 18.99 2.40 7.93
N GLY A 44 17.92 2.15 8.68
CA GLY A 44 17.94 2.07 10.14
C GLY A 44 18.94 1.05 10.71
N LYS A 45 19.26 -0.03 9.97
CA LYS A 45 20.30 -1.01 10.38
C LYS A 45 21.71 -0.44 10.47
N PHE A 46 21.96 0.70 9.82
CA PHE A 46 23.25 1.40 9.83
C PHE A 46 23.28 2.58 10.80
N LEU A 47 22.20 2.80 11.55
CA LEU A 47 22.05 3.90 12.51
C LEU A 47 21.98 3.35 13.94
N ASP A 48 22.13 4.23 14.93
CA ASP A 48 21.82 3.86 16.31
C ASP A 48 20.31 3.55 16.48
N PRO A 49 19.92 2.75 17.48
CA PRO A 49 18.52 2.32 17.63
C PRO A 49 17.52 3.46 17.80
N LEU A 50 17.92 4.57 18.44
CA LEU A 50 17.03 5.69 18.68
C LEU A 50 16.74 6.41 17.35
N THR A 51 17.80 6.75 16.61
CA THR A 51 17.69 7.38 15.30
C THR A 51 16.94 6.47 14.31
N ALA A 52 17.19 5.15 14.36
CA ALA A 52 16.51 4.18 13.51
C ALA A 52 14.98 4.16 13.73
N ILE A 53 14.53 4.25 14.99
CA ILE A 53 13.11 4.33 15.34
C ILE A 53 12.53 5.69 14.91
N GLU A 54 13.29 6.77 15.06
CA GLU A 54 12.84 8.11 14.70
C GLU A 54 12.59 8.25 13.19
N ILE A 55 13.52 7.77 12.36
CA ILE A 55 13.38 7.86 10.90
C ILE A 55 12.32 6.91 10.36
N HIS A 56 12.09 5.78 11.02
CA HIS A 56 11.07 4.82 10.61
C HIS A 56 9.69 5.43 10.78
N ARG A 57 8.84 5.30 9.75
CA ARG A 57 7.54 5.98 9.66
C ARG A 57 7.62 7.50 9.64
N GLY A 58 8.78 8.03 9.27
CA GLY A 58 9.04 9.44 9.02
C GLY A 58 8.83 9.79 7.54
N VAL A 59 9.93 10.18 6.88
CA VAL A 59 9.94 10.69 5.50
C VAL A 59 9.28 9.73 4.51
N SER A 60 9.68 8.46 4.53
CA SER A 60 9.19 7.34 3.68
C SER A 60 7.68 7.14 3.73
N HIS A 61 7.04 7.49 4.85
CA HIS A 61 5.63 7.27 5.13
C HIS A 61 4.81 8.56 4.95
N SER A 62 5.34 9.55 4.24
CA SER A 62 4.68 10.84 4.04
C SER A 62 3.96 10.96 2.69
N ILE A 63 2.97 11.85 2.64
CA ILE A 63 2.33 12.26 1.38
C ILE A 63 3.37 12.85 0.42
N LEU A 64 4.29 13.66 0.94
CA LEU A 64 5.33 14.29 0.14
C LEU A 64 6.23 13.25 -0.55
N PHE A 65 6.65 12.21 0.18
CA PHE A 65 7.40 11.10 -0.38
C PHE A 65 6.61 10.39 -1.48
N SER A 66 5.32 10.13 -1.26
CA SER A 66 4.45 9.52 -2.27
C SER A 66 4.34 10.39 -3.54
N ILE A 67 4.20 11.71 -3.41
CA ILE A 67 4.12 12.66 -4.53
C ILE A 67 5.43 12.67 -5.35
N ILE A 68 6.59 12.62 -4.68
CA ILE A 68 7.90 12.70 -5.34
C ILE A 68 8.30 11.36 -5.96
N MET A 69 8.15 10.26 -5.21
CA MET A 69 8.61 8.94 -5.64
C MET A 69 7.70 8.30 -6.69
N ALA A 70 6.39 8.57 -6.65
CA ALA A 70 5.46 8.01 -7.61
C ALA A 70 5.80 8.31 -9.09
N PRO A 71 6.05 9.56 -9.52
CA PRO A 71 6.43 9.84 -10.90
C PRO A 71 7.80 9.27 -11.26
N ALA A 72 8.77 9.27 -10.33
CA ALA A 72 10.10 8.71 -10.57
C ALA A 72 10.04 7.19 -10.83
N LEU A 73 9.35 6.45 -9.96
CA LEU A 73 9.15 5.00 -10.09
C LEU A 73 8.25 4.67 -11.27
N GLY A 74 7.17 5.43 -11.47
CA GLY A 74 6.26 5.26 -12.59
C GLY A 74 6.95 5.43 -13.94
N TRP A 75 7.81 6.45 -14.06
CA TRP A 75 8.65 6.64 -15.22
C TRP A 75 9.64 5.48 -15.42
N LEU A 76 10.36 5.06 -14.38
CA LEU A 76 11.31 3.95 -14.46
C LEU A 76 10.63 2.66 -14.95
N VAL A 77 9.51 2.28 -14.36
CA VAL A 77 8.76 1.07 -14.74
C VAL A 77 8.18 1.18 -16.15
N SER A 78 7.77 2.37 -16.58
CA SER A 78 7.32 2.58 -17.97
C SER A 78 8.42 2.31 -19.00
N LYS A 79 9.69 2.55 -18.65
CA LYS A 79 10.84 2.21 -19.51
C LYS A 79 11.10 0.71 -19.60
N ILE A 80 10.69 -0.06 -18.59
CA ILE A 80 10.78 -1.52 -18.59
C ILE A 80 9.63 -2.13 -19.42
N HIS A 81 8.42 -1.56 -19.32
CA HIS A 81 7.19 -2.08 -19.96
C HIS A 81 6.73 -1.25 -21.16
N LYS A 82 7.65 -0.93 -22.09
CA LYS A 82 7.36 -0.09 -23.28
C LYS A 82 6.28 -0.64 -24.20
N ASN A 83 6.09 -1.96 -24.22
CA ASN A 83 5.14 -2.65 -25.11
C ASN A 83 3.77 -2.89 -24.46
N THR A 84 3.45 -2.21 -23.36
CA THR A 84 2.15 -2.34 -22.68
C THR A 84 1.24 -1.16 -22.99
N ALA A 85 -0.08 -1.33 -22.81
CA ALA A 85 -1.05 -0.25 -22.96
C ALA A 85 -0.94 0.86 -21.88
N ALA A 86 -0.02 0.72 -20.92
CA ALA A 86 0.15 1.63 -19.80
C ALA A 86 1.23 2.68 -20.07
N THR A 87 0.80 3.95 -20.16
CA THR A 87 1.68 5.13 -20.15
C THR A 87 2.39 5.31 -18.80
N TRP A 88 3.44 6.14 -18.77
CA TRP A 88 4.16 6.48 -17.54
C TRP A 88 3.27 7.13 -16.46
N GLN A 89 2.26 7.91 -16.84
CA GLN A 89 1.30 8.48 -15.89
C GLN A 89 0.47 7.38 -15.22
N ASN A 90 0.07 6.34 -15.95
CA ASN A 90 -0.67 5.23 -15.36
C ASN A 90 0.17 4.48 -14.32
N TRP A 91 1.45 4.23 -14.62
CA TRP A 91 2.38 3.64 -13.67
C TRP A 91 2.60 4.55 -12.47
N SER A 92 2.72 5.87 -12.69
CA SER A 92 2.86 6.86 -11.61
C SER A 92 1.66 6.84 -10.67
N TRP A 93 0.44 6.74 -11.21
CA TRP A 93 -0.77 6.60 -10.39
C TRP A 93 -0.79 5.30 -9.59
N LEU A 94 -0.33 4.18 -10.17
CA LEU A 94 -0.22 2.92 -9.44
C LEU A 94 0.72 3.08 -8.25
N PHE A 95 1.90 3.68 -8.46
CA PHE A 95 2.86 3.91 -7.37
C PHE A 95 2.31 4.90 -6.35
N PHE A 96 1.72 6.02 -6.77
CA PHE A 96 1.15 7.01 -5.86
C PHE A 96 0.13 6.37 -4.91
N TRP A 97 -0.86 5.67 -5.47
CA TRP A 97 -1.91 5.07 -4.65
C TRP A 97 -1.37 3.95 -3.76
N SER A 98 -0.45 3.13 -4.23
CA SER A 98 0.12 2.04 -3.41
C SER A 98 1.01 2.59 -2.29
N LEU A 99 1.82 3.61 -2.59
CA LEU A 99 2.69 4.29 -1.62
C LEU A 99 1.90 5.02 -0.56
N ILE A 100 0.82 5.73 -0.91
CA ILE A 100 0.04 6.49 0.08
C ILE A 100 -0.86 5.59 0.93
N THR A 101 -1.34 4.46 0.41
CA THR A 101 -2.17 3.55 1.20
C THR A 101 -1.40 2.85 2.32
N HIS A 102 -0.09 2.68 2.17
CA HIS A 102 0.77 2.10 3.19
C HIS A 102 0.78 2.91 4.50
N PRO A 103 1.17 4.21 4.52
CA PRO A 103 1.19 5.01 5.73
C PRO A 103 -0.20 5.28 6.28
N LEU A 104 -1.23 5.32 5.41
CA LEU A 104 -2.62 5.40 5.84
C LEU A 104 -3.00 4.16 6.67
N LEU A 105 -2.64 2.95 6.20
CA LEU A 105 -2.86 1.73 6.98
C LEU A 105 -2.01 1.71 8.26
N ASP A 106 -0.77 2.18 8.20
CA ASP A 106 0.09 2.25 9.39
C ASP A 106 -0.44 3.21 10.45
N ALA A 107 -1.10 4.29 10.06
CA ALA A 107 -1.76 5.21 10.99
C ALA A 107 -2.85 4.52 11.82
N HIS A 108 -3.42 3.39 11.38
CA HIS A 108 -4.37 2.60 12.18
C HIS A 108 -3.71 1.78 13.31
N THR A 109 -2.39 1.64 13.29
CA THR A 109 -1.63 0.89 14.31
C THR A 109 -1.15 1.79 15.46
N THR A 110 -0.40 1.22 16.41
CA THR A 110 0.00 1.88 17.67
C THR A 110 1.21 2.82 17.58
N TRP A 111 2.04 2.72 16.54
CA TRP A 111 3.39 3.31 16.53
C TRP A 111 3.47 4.77 16.02
N GLY A 112 2.38 5.29 15.46
CA GLY A 112 2.37 6.65 14.91
C GLY A 112 3.10 6.78 13.57
N THR A 113 2.50 7.51 12.63
CA THR A 113 3.03 7.71 11.28
C THR A 113 3.06 9.20 10.93
N GLN A 114 4.20 9.72 10.47
CA GLN A 114 4.35 11.12 10.04
C GLN A 114 3.81 11.35 8.62
N LEU A 115 2.49 11.19 8.45
CA LEU A 115 1.82 11.33 7.15
C LEU A 115 2.06 12.71 6.51
N PHE A 116 2.18 13.75 7.35
CA PHE A 116 2.37 15.15 6.97
C PHE A 116 3.81 15.65 7.16
N TRP A 117 4.81 14.76 7.17
CA TRP A 117 6.22 15.19 7.17
C TRP A 117 6.46 16.31 6.13
N PRO A 118 7.15 17.42 6.46
CA PRO A 118 8.07 17.62 7.59
C PRO A 118 7.44 18.17 8.88
N PHE A 119 6.10 18.28 8.97
CA PHE A 119 5.47 18.67 10.23
C PHE A 119 5.62 17.56 11.27
N ASP A 120 5.86 17.95 12.53
CA ASP A 120 6.02 17.01 13.65
C ASP A 120 4.65 16.52 14.16
N LEU A 121 3.87 15.92 13.26
CA LEU A 121 2.56 15.35 13.55
C LEU A 121 2.55 13.86 13.21
N ARG A 122 2.51 13.01 14.24
CA ARG A 122 2.36 11.55 14.12
C ARG A 122 0.91 11.14 14.33
N LEU A 123 0.32 10.49 13.33
CA LEU A 123 -1.04 9.96 13.40
C LEU A 123 -1.03 8.51 13.90
N ALA A 124 -1.81 8.21 14.94
CA ALA A 124 -2.01 6.86 15.47
C ALA A 124 -3.46 6.70 15.96
N TYR A 125 -4.31 6.03 15.16
CA TYR A 125 -5.68 5.70 15.54
C TYR A 125 -5.74 4.49 16.47
N GLN A 126 -4.74 3.60 16.43
CA GLN A 126 -4.61 2.43 17.31
C GLN A 126 -5.89 1.58 17.40
N ASN A 127 -6.53 1.30 16.27
CA ASN A 127 -7.78 0.53 16.18
C ASN A 127 -7.55 -0.91 15.70
N ILE A 128 -6.35 -1.25 15.23
CA ILE A 128 -5.98 -2.60 14.80
C ILE A 128 -4.60 -3.01 15.34
N PHE A 129 -4.36 -4.33 15.40
CA PHE A 129 -3.04 -4.87 15.70
C PHE A 129 -2.09 -4.74 14.51
N VAL A 130 -0.79 -4.75 14.79
CA VAL A 130 0.25 -4.75 13.73
C VAL A 130 0.17 -6.02 12.88
N ILE A 131 -0.19 -7.16 13.48
CA ILE A 131 -0.50 -8.41 12.79
C ILE A 131 -1.95 -8.74 13.15
N ASP A 132 -2.84 -8.67 12.17
CA ASP A 132 -4.27 -8.94 12.35
C ASP A 132 -4.77 -9.95 11.31
N PRO A 133 -4.81 -11.25 11.62
CA PRO A 133 -5.26 -12.28 10.69
C PRO A 133 -6.72 -12.10 10.24
N LEU A 134 -7.58 -11.50 11.09
CA LEU A 134 -8.99 -11.27 10.74
C LEU A 134 -9.13 -10.18 9.68
N TYR A 135 -8.19 -9.24 9.62
CA TYR A 135 -8.07 -8.30 8.53
C TYR A 135 -7.42 -8.93 7.29
N THR A 136 -6.25 -9.55 7.47
CA THR A 136 -5.37 -9.91 6.35
C THR A 136 -5.83 -11.14 5.58
N VAL A 137 -6.32 -12.18 6.26
CA VAL A 137 -6.67 -13.46 5.61
C VAL A 137 -7.87 -13.32 4.66
N PRO A 138 -9.01 -12.71 5.06
CA PRO A 138 -10.13 -12.52 4.14
C PRO A 138 -9.74 -11.67 2.93
N PHE A 139 -8.96 -10.61 3.15
CA PHE A 139 -8.51 -9.73 2.08
C PHE A 139 -7.58 -10.46 1.09
N LEU A 140 -6.63 -11.23 1.61
CA LEU A 140 -5.73 -12.07 0.81
C LEU A 140 -6.49 -13.08 -0.06
N ILE A 141 -7.53 -13.72 0.48
CA ILE A 141 -8.37 -14.67 -0.28
C ILE A 141 -8.98 -13.99 -1.51
N PHE A 142 -9.60 -12.82 -1.33
CA PHE A 142 -10.19 -12.08 -2.45
C PHE A 142 -9.14 -11.64 -3.48
N LEU A 143 -7.96 -11.23 -3.03
CA LEU A 143 -6.84 -10.88 -3.92
C LEU A 143 -6.40 -12.09 -4.75
N ILE A 144 -6.20 -13.26 -4.12
CA ILE A 144 -5.81 -14.50 -4.81
C ILE A 144 -6.89 -14.89 -5.83
N LEU A 145 -8.18 -14.81 -5.47
CA LEU A 145 -9.27 -15.09 -6.40
C LEU A 145 -9.25 -14.15 -7.62
N ALA A 146 -8.92 -12.87 -7.43
CA ALA A 146 -8.73 -11.93 -8.53
C ALA A 146 -7.52 -12.29 -9.40
N MET A 147 -6.37 -12.63 -8.78
CA MET A 147 -5.12 -12.96 -9.48
C MET A 147 -5.22 -14.13 -10.44
N ARG A 148 -6.11 -15.09 -10.15
CA ARG A 148 -6.33 -16.31 -10.96
C ARG A 148 -7.19 -16.08 -12.21
N LEU A 149 -7.77 -14.90 -12.38
CA LEU A 149 -8.66 -14.57 -13.49
C LEU A 149 -7.98 -13.64 -14.50
N PRO A 150 -8.34 -13.73 -15.80
CA PRO A 150 -7.77 -12.86 -16.82
C PRO A 150 -8.17 -11.39 -16.61
N GLU A 151 -7.32 -10.46 -17.05
CA GLU A 151 -7.49 -9.01 -16.90
C GLU A 151 -8.77 -8.45 -17.56
N THR A 152 -9.30 -9.15 -18.56
CA THR A 152 -10.57 -8.83 -19.23
C THR A 152 -11.81 -9.23 -18.43
N SER A 153 -11.65 -10.09 -17.42
CA SER A 153 -12.77 -10.65 -16.65
C SER A 153 -13.41 -9.61 -15.72
N LEU A 154 -14.74 -9.47 -15.80
CA LEU A 154 -15.51 -8.69 -14.82
C LEU A 154 -15.45 -9.29 -13.42
N LYS A 155 -15.33 -10.63 -13.31
CA LYS A 155 -15.22 -11.33 -12.02
C LYS A 155 -13.93 -10.96 -11.29
N ARG A 156 -12.82 -10.78 -11.99
CA ARG A 156 -11.54 -10.31 -11.43
C ARG A 156 -11.71 -9.00 -10.66
N ARG A 157 -12.34 -8.03 -11.32
CA ARG A 157 -12.62 -6.71 -10.74
C ARG A 157 -13.57 -6.79 -9.56
N LYS A 158 -14.57 -7.67 -9.64
CA LYS A 158 -15.52 -7.91 -8.55
C LYS A 158 -14.78 -8.44 -7.31
N TRP A 159 -13.93 -9.45 -7.46
CA TRP A 159 -13.17 -10.01 -6.32
C TRP A 159 -12.23 -8.99 -5.70
N ASN A 160 -11.46 -8.23 -6.50
CA ASN A 160 -10.58 -7.20 -5.96
C ASN A 160 -11.36 -6.11 -5.21
N ARG A 161 -12.50 -5.67 -5.77
CA ARG A 161 -13.39 -4.71 -5.11
C ARG A 161 -13.97 -5.26 -3.80
N LEU A 162 -14.38 -6.52 -3.76
CA LEU A 162 -14.85 -7.16 -2.54
C LEU A 162 -13.74 -7.21 -1.48
N GLY A 163 -12.50 -7.54 -1.86
CA GLY A 163 -11.35 -7.49 -0.95
C GLY A 163 -11.13 -6.09 -0.36
N LEU A 164 -11.09 -5.06 -1.21
CA LEU A 164 -10.95 -3.66 -0.77
C LEU A 164 -12.12 -3.19 0.10
N LEU A 165 -13.35 -3.61 -0.22
CA LEU A 165 -14.54 -3.33 0.59
C LEU A 165 -14.46 -4.00 1.97
N VAL A 166 -14.07 -5.27 2.03
CA VAL A 166 -13.89 -5.98 3.31
C VAL A 166 -12.81 -5.30 4.15
N SER A 167 -11.68 -4.97 3.54
CA SER A 167 -10.61 -4.21 4.20
C SER A 167 -11.13 -2.86 4.75
N SER A 168 -11.82 -2.08 3.92
CA SER A 168 -12.31 -0.75 4.31
C SER A 168 -13.40 -0.83 5.39
N LEU A 169 -14.34 -1.77 5.27
CA LEU A 169 -15.38 -2.00 6.27
C LEU A 169 -14.81 -2.47 7.60
N TYR A 170 -13.77 -3.31 7.59
CA TYR A 170 -13.08 -3.73 8.81
C TYR A 170 -12.41 -2.54 9.50
N MET A 171 -11.75 -1.65 8.74
CA MET A 171 -11.16 -0.42 9.31
C MET A 171 -12.22 0.50 9.90
N LEU A 172 -13.34 0.73 9.20
CA LEU A 172 -14.42 1.56 9.70
C LEU A 172 -15.09 0.95 10.94
N LEU A 173 -15.37 -0.35 10.92
CA LEU A 173 -15.96 -1.05 12.05
C LEU A 173 -15.05 -0.98 13.29
N SER A 174 -13.75 -1.19 13.12
CA SER A 174 -12.80 -1.11 14.24
C SER A 174 -12.66 0.31 14.81
N LEU A 175 -12.75 1.36 13.98
CA LEU A 175 -12.83 2.74 14.47
C LEU A 175 -14.12 2.98 15.29
N VAL A 176 -15.27 2.56 14.75
CA VAL A 176 -16.57 2.70 15.42
C VAL A 176 -16.59 1.95 16.76
N LEU A 177 -16.10 0.70 16.78
CA LEU A 177 -16.02 -0.10 18.01
C LEU A 177 -15.04 0.50 19.03
N LYS A 178 -13.99 1.20 18.56
CA LYS A 178 -13.08 1.96 19.41
C LYS A 178 -13.73 3.23 19.98
N GLY A 179 -14.74 3.78 19.30
CA GLY A 179 -15.43 5.01 19.70
C GLY A 179 -14.80 6.29 19.14
N ILE A 180 -14.12 6.20 17.99
CA ILE A 180 -13.60 7.34 17.22
C ILE A 180 -14.47 7.55 15.98
#